data_AF-A0A2E0KUV2-F1
#
_entry.id   AF-A0A2E0KUV2-F1
#
_cell.length_a   1.000
_cell.length_b   1.000
_cell.length_c   1.000
_cell.angle_alpha   90.00
_cell.angle_beta   90.00
_cell.angle_gamma   90.00
#
_symmetry.space_group_name_H-M   'P 1'
#
loop_
_entity.id
_entity.type
_entity.pdbx_description
1 polymer ?
#
loop_
_entity_poly.entity_id
_entity_poly.type
_entity_poly.pdbx_seq_one_letter_code
_entity_poly.pdbx_strand_id
1 'polypeptide(L)'
;MQDETFPHRPTPKRPATGWQAWQATVGYIYAEHSSDVALTITAYPRAQGVVGWSASIMWGSSAESRHNEGSLASALCSLWSKIEASHTLFKSLDAAVRRPANYNDDEWLDIPTASALNRLLGITMMAFITDWRIAMIYQPVDNPDYRVRATLSARRDTVQFEVHAPSLRDTCQILYRSTASYYARQQ
;
A
#
# COMPACT_ATOMS: atom_id res chain seq x y z
N MET A 1 53.01 -8.56 9.49
CA MET A 1 51.98 -8.51 8.43
C MET A 1 50.65 -8.70 9.14
N GLN A 2 49.93 -7.62 9.41
CA GLN A 2 48.67 -7.68 10.14
C GLN A 2 47.58 -8.06 9.14
N ASP A 3 46.92 -9.19 9.41
CA ASP A 3 45.80 -9.71 8.63
C ASP A 3 44.56 -8.88 9.00
N GLU A 4 44.32 -7.80 8.26
CA GLU A 4 43.14 -6.95 8.42
C GLU A 4 41.91 -7.77 8.01
N THR A 5 41.26 -8.38 8.99
CA THR A 5 39.95 -9.00 8.81
C THR A 5 38.92 -7.88 8.65
N PHE A 6 38.67 -7.43 7.41
CA PHE A 6 37.59 -6.48 7.14
C PHE A 6 36.25 -7.17 7.46
N PRO A 7 35.46 -6.67 8.43
CA PRO A 7 34.14 -7.21 8.68
C PRO A 7 33.28 -6.93 7.44
N HIS A 8 33.04 -7.98 6.65
CA HIS A 8 32.15 -7.93 5.51
C HIS A 8 30.72 -7.81 6.04
N ARG A 9 30.25 -6.57 6.27
CA ARG A 9 28.84 -6.35 6.59
C ARG A 9 28.03 -6.71 5.35
N PRO A 10 27.10 -7.68 5.42
CA PRO A 10 26.29 -8.01 4.27
C PRO A 10 25.49 -6.79 3.83
N THR A 11 25.55 -6.47 2.53
CA THR A 11 24.76 -5.38 1.94
C THR A 11 23.28 -5.63 2.28
N PRO A 12 22.54 -4.63 2.79
CA PRO A 12 21.17 -4.86 3.17
C PRO A 12 20.36 -5.27 1.94
N LYS A 13 19.69 -6.42 2.03
CA LYS A 13 18.94 -6.98 0.91
C LYS A 13 17.73 -6.10 0.60
N ARG A 14 17.56 -5.78 -0.67
CA ARG A 14 16.36 -5.10 -1.18
C ARG A 14 15.11 -5.93 -0.83
N PRO A 15 13.98 -5.29 -0.43
CA PRO A 15 12.72 -5.97 -0.20
C PRO A 15 12.26 -6.79 -1.42
N ALA A 16 11.55 -7.90 -1.19
CA ALA A 16 11.20 -8.83 -2.26
C ALA A 16 10.09 -8.31 -3.18
N THR A 17 9.24 -7.42 -2.67
CA THR A 17 8.14 -6.82 -3.45
C THR A 17 8.10 -5.30 -3.31
N GLY A 18 7.47 -4.64 -4.28
CA GLY A 18 7.24 -3.19 -4.25
C GLY A 18 6.46 -2.75 -3.01
N TRP A 19 5.46 -3.52 -2.58
CA TRP A 19 4.74 -3.26 -1.34
C TRP A 19 5.62 -3.35 -0.09
N GLN A 20 6.47 -4.38 0.01
CA GLN A 20 7.41 -4.49 1.13
C GLN A 20 8.42 -3.33 1.14
N ALA A 21 8.81 -2.83 -0.03
CA ALA A 21 9.66 -1.64 -0.13
C ALA A 21 8.95 -0.37 0.33
N TRP A 22 7.66 -0.22 0.03
CA TRP A 22 6.85 0.84 0.60
C TRP A 22 6.74 0.73 2.12
N GLN A 23 6.50 -0.48 2.65
CA GLN A 23 6.45 -0.69 4.10
C GLN A 23 7.77 -0.34 4.78
N ALA A 24 8.91 -0.72 4.17
CA ALA A 24 10.25 -0.39 4.67
C ALA A 24 10.54 1.11 4.57
N THR A 25 10.11 1.78 3.50
CA THR A 25 10.28 3.23 3.30
C THR A 25 9.46 4.02 4.30
N VAL A 26 8.18 3.69 4.45
CA VAL A 26 7.30 4.30 5.44
C VAL A 26 7.81 4.06 6.86
N GLY A 27 8.29 2.85 7.17
CA GLY A 27 8.92 2.55 8.46
C GLY A 27 10.20 3.36 8.70
N TYR A 28 11.00 3.61 7.66
CA TYR A 28 12.16 4.49 7.74
C TYR A 28 11.75 5.95 7.99
N ILE A 29 10.73 6.46 7.27
CA ILE A 29 10.20 7.81 7.51
C ILE A 29 9.70 7.93 8.95
N TYR A 30 9.03 6.91 9.47
CA TYR A 30 8.54 6.88 10.85
C TYR A 30 9.67 7.04 11.86
N ALA A 31 10.74 6.26 11.71
CA ALA A 31 11.87 6.26 12.63
C ALA A 31 12.75 7.53 12.53
N GLU A 32 12.90 8.08 11.32
CA GLU A 32 13.94 9.08 11.03
C GLU A 32 13.41 10.50 10.79
N HIS A 33 12.11 10.64 10.55
CA HIS A 33 11.50 11.90 10.11
C HIS A 33 10.22 12.25 10.88
N SER A 34 9.20 11.38 10.91
CA SER A 34 7.93 11.69 11.56
C SER A 34 7.07 10.48 11.90
N SER A 35 6.60 10.40 13.15
CA SER A 35 5.78 9.29 13.66
C SER A 35 4.34 9.27 13.14
N ASP A 36 3.89 10.34 12.47
CA ASP A 36 2.56 10.44 11.86
C ASP A 36 2.51 9.93 10.42
N VAL A 37 3.60 9.35 9.91
CA VAL A 37 3.66 8.92 8.51
C VAL A 37 2.60 7.87 8.19
N ALA A 38 1.84 8.08 7.12
CA ALA A 38 0.86 7.14 6.64
C ALA A 38 0.84 7.07 5.11
N LEU A 39 0.86 5.85 4.57
CA LEU A 39 0.66 5.56 3.15
C LEU A 39 -0.80 5.14 2.93
N THR A 40 -1.50 5.83 2.05
CA THR A 40 -2.88 5.52 1.66
C THR A 40 -2.92 5.10 0.20
N ILE A 41 -3.61 3.99 -0.09
CA ILE A 41 -3.93 3.55 -1.44
C ILE A 41 -5.45 3.45 -1.55
N THR A 42 -6.02 3.97 -2.63
CA THR A 42 -7.46 3.94 -2.88
C THR A 42 -7.75 3.29 -4.22
N ALA A 43 -8.63 2.29 -4.20
CA ALA A 43 -9.25 1.70 -5.40
C ALA A 43 -10.69 2.20 -5.55
N TYR A 44 -11.12 2.45 -6.78
CA TYR A 44 -12.46 2.97 -7.09
C TYR A 44 -12.88 2.57 -8.51
N PRO A 45 -14.19 2.56 -8.84
CA PRO A 45 -14.65 2.23 -10.18
C PRO A 45 -14.36 3.37 -11.16
N ARG A 46 -13.94 3.00 -12.36
CA ARG A 46 -13.90 3.85 -13.56
C ARG A 46 -14.90 3.33 -14.59
N ALA A 47 -15.04 4.06 -15.68
CA ALA A 47 -15.87 3.63 -16.80
C ALA A 47 -15.51 2.22 -17.28
N GLN A 48 -16.51 1.51 -17.81
CA GLN A 48 -16.35 0.18 -18.43
C GLN A 48 -15.83 -0.91 -17.48
N GLY A 49 -16.10 -0.82 -16.18
CA GLY A 49 -15.72 -1.86 -15.21
C GLY A 49 -14.23 -1.94 -14.90
N VAL A 50 -13.47 -0.88 -15.24
CA VAL A 50 -12.05 -0.75 -14.90
C VAL A 50 -11.91 -0.22 -13.48
N VAL A 51 -10.91 -0.70 -12.73
CA VAL A 51 -10.56 -0.14 -11.41
C VAL A 51 -9.52 0.98 -11.58
N GLY A 52 -9.82 2.16 -11.06
CA GLY A 52 -8.86 3.26 -10.92
C GLY A 52 -8.13 3.20 -9.58
N TRP A 53 -6.90 3.70 -9.58
CA TRP A 53 -6.04 3.73 -8.41
C TRP A 53 -5.58 5.15 -8.07
N SER A 54 -5.47 5.43 -6.78
CA SER A 54 -4.79 6.61 -6.23
C SER A 54 -3.87 6.16 -5.10
N ALA A 55 -2.76 6.87 -4.92
CA ALA A 55 -1.86 6.65 -3.81
C ALA A 55 -1.43 8.01 -3.23
N SER A 56 -1.35 8.09 -1.91
CA SER A 56 -0.83 9.27 -1.22
C SER A 56 -0.02 8.87 -0.01
N ILE A 57 0.91 9.71 0.37
CA ILE A 57 1.66 9.59 1.62
C ILE A 57 1.68 10.94 2.32
N MET A 58 1.59 10.92 3.64
CA MET A 58 1.74 12.11 4.48
C MET A 58 2.78 11.82 5.56
N TRP A 59 3.57 12.83 5.93
CA TRP A 59 4.48 12.81 7.08
C TRP A 59 4.78 14.26 7.51
N GLY A 60 4.53 14.59 8.78
CA GLY A 60 4.64 15.96 9.29
C GLY A 60 3.79 16.93 8.47
N SER A 61 4.40 18.01 7.98
CA SER A 61 3.75 18.99 7.09
C SER A 61 3.79 18.62 5.60
N SER A 62 4.40 17.49 5.25
CA SER A 62 4.57 17.04 3.87
C SER A 62 3.47 16.07 3.48
N ALA A 63 2.91 16.28 2.29
CA ALA A 63 1.93 15.37 1.70
C ALA A 63 2.13 15.28 0.20
N GLU A 64 2.18 14.06 -0.31
CA GLU A 64 2.29 13.78 -1.74
C GLU A 64 1.19 12.84 -2.18
N SER A 65 0.66 13.06 -3.38
CA SER A 65 -0.41 12.23 -3.94
C SER A 65 -0.31 12.06 -5.46
N ARG A 66 -0.89 10.95 -5.91
CA ARG A 66 -1.14 10.60 -7.31
C ARG A 66 -2.54 10.00 -7.44
N HIS A 67 -3.18 10.31 -8.56
CA HIS A 67 -4.58 10.01 -8.80
C HIS A 67 -4.80 9.51 -10.23
N ASN A 68 -5.87 8.74 -10.44
CA ASN A 68 -6.33 8.27 -11.76
C ASN A 68 -5.34 7.33 -12.49
N GLU A 69 -4.64 6.53 -11.72
CA GLU A 69 -3.65 5.56 -12.19
C GLU A 69 -4.36 4.26 -12.62
N GLY A 70 -3.80 3.58 -13.63
CA GLY A 70 -4.40 2.39 -14.23
C GLY A 70 -4.21 1.11 -13.43
N SER A 71 -3.24 1.10 -12.51
CA SER A 71 -2.91 -0.05 -11.67
C SER A 71 -2.35 0.39 -10.32
N LEU A 72 -2.36 -0.52 -9.35
CA LEU A 72 -1.69 -0.33 -8.06
C LEU A 72 -0.20 0.00 -8.26
N ALA A 73 0.48 -0.76 -9.12
CA ALA A 73 1.88 -0.58 -9.46
C ALA A 73 2.16 0.84 -10.00
N SER A 74 1.37 1.29 -10.99
CA SER A 74 1.49 2.64 -11.55
C SER A 74 1.29 3.71 -10.48
N ALA A 75 0.27 3.57 -9.62
CA ALA A 75 0.00 4.53 -8.56
C ALA A 75 1.16 4.68 -7.57
N LEU A 76 1.74 3.55 -7.17
CA LEU A 76 2.87 3.51 -6.24
C LEU A 76 4.18 3.98 -6.89
N CYS A 77 4.46 3.59 -8.14
CA CYS A 77 5.58 4.10 -8.93
C CYS A 77 5.52 5.63 -9.06
N SER A 78 4.41 6.14 -9.59
CA SER A 78 4.20 7.57 -9.82
C SER A 78 4.29 8.39 -8.53
N LEU A 79 3.84 7.80 -7.41
CA LEU A 79 3.96 8.43 -6.10
C LEU A 79 5.42 8.50 -5.67
N TRP A 80 6.18 7.41 -5.81
CA TRP A 80 7.60 7.41 -5.47
C TRP A 80 8.39 8.39 -6.33
N SER A 81 8.20 8.41 -7.65
CA SER A 81 8.88 9.36 -8.54
C SER A 81 8.62 10.82 -8.16
N LYS A 82 7.41 11.12 -7.65
CA LYS A 82 7.10 12.45 -7.11
C LYS A 82 7.92 12.76 -5.86
N ILE A 83 7.94 11.82 -4.91
CA ILE A 83 8.66 11.98 -3.65
C ILE A 83 10.15 12.16 -3.91
N GLU A 84 10.76 11.31 -4.74
CA GLU A 84 12.19 11.35 -5.04
C GLU A 84 12.60 12.66 -5.73
N ALA A 85 11.73 13.24 -6.55
CA ALA A 85 11.98 14.53 -7.19
C ALA A 85 11.91 15.73 -6.22
N SER A 86 11.17 15.59 -5.12
CA SER A 86 10.88 16.71 -4.20
C SER A 86 11.56 16.60 -2.84
N HIS A 87 12.01 15.41 -2.43
CA HIS A 87 12.45 15.13 -1.07
C HIS A 87 13.70 14.25 -1.04
N THR A 88 14.68 14.63 -0.21
CA THR A 88 15.82 13.75 0.11
C THR A 88 15.52 12.98 1.39
N LEU A 89 14.90 11.81 1.25
CA LEU A 89 14.46 11.01 2.40
C LEU A 89 15.60 10.21 3.06
N PHE A 90 16.38 9.48 2.28
CA PHE A 90 17.37 8.56 2.82
C PHE A 90 18.69 9.25 3.13
N LYS A 91 19.17 9.12 4.37
CA LYS A 91 20.40 9.75 4.87
C LYS A 91 21.67 8.96 4.52
N SER A 92 21.52 7.71 4.06
CA SER A 92 22.64 6.82 3.70
C SER A 92 22.31 5.93 2.50
N LEU A 93 23.35 5.41 1.84
CA LEU A 93 23.21 4.42 0.77
C LEU A 93 22.59 3.12 1.28
N ASP A 94 22.95 2.69 2.49
CA ASP A 94 22.34 1.54 3.15
C ASP A 94 20.84 1.73 3.36
N ALA A 95 20.38 2.97 3.57
CA ALA A 95 18.96 3.24 3.68
C ALA A 95 18.26 3.32 2.32
N ALA A 96 18.96 3.77 1.29
CA ALA A 96 18.45 3.87 -0.07
C ALA A 96 18.06 2.52 -0.70
N VAL A 97 18.54 1.38 -0.17
CA VAL A 97 18.10 0.05 -0.63
C VAL A 97 16.61 -0.22 -0.38
N ARG A 98 15.95 0.58 0.48
CA ARG A 98 14.52 0.49 0.80
C ARG A 98 13.62 1.14 -0.24
N ARG A 99 14.19 1.88 -1.21
CA ARG A 99 13.45 2.61 -2.25
C ARG A 99 12.40 1.71 -2.93
N PRO A 100 11.13 2.14 -3.02
CA PRO A 100 10.07 1.43 -3.72
C PRO A 100 10.11 1.76 -5.23
N ALA A 101 11.26 1.54 -5.86
CA ALA A 101 11.50 1.84 -7.27
C ALA A 101 12.07 0.61 -8.00
N ASN A 102 11.92 0.58 -9.33
CA ASN A 102 12.51 -0.43 -10.21
C ASN A 102 12.03 -1.87 -9.92
N TYR A 103 10.76 -2.05 -9.57
CA TYR A 103 10.08 -3.35 -9.52
C TYR A 103 9.34 -3.57 -10.83
N ASN A 104 9.37 -4.79 -11.37
CA ASN A 104 8.53 -5.18 -12.49
C ASN A 104 7.05 -5.19 -12.06
N ASP A 105 6.13 -5.12 -13.03
CA ASP A 105 4.69 -5.04 -12.75
C ASP A 105 4.16 -6.22 -11.91
N ASP A 106 4.75 -7.39 -12.05
CA ASP A 106 4.43 -8.62 -11.31
C ASP A 106 5.15 -8.74 -9.95
N GLU A 107 6.07 -7.84 -9.63
CA GLU A 107 6.85 -7.82 -8.38
C GLU A 107 6.26 -6.88 -7.32
N TRP A 108 5.13 -6.23 -7.59
CA TRP A 108 4.54 -5.27 -6.65
C TRP A 108 3.89 -5.92 -5.43
N LEU A 109 3.32 -7.10 -5.61
CA LEU A 109 2.68 -7.90 -4.56
C LEU A 109 3.11 -9.36 -4.71
N ASP A 110 3.22 -10.07 -3.59
CA ASP A 110 3.31 -11.53 -3.67
C ASP A 110 1.98 -12.13 -4.18
N ILE A 111 2.05 -13.33 -4.74
CA ILE A 111 0.91 -14.03 -5.36
C ILE A 111 -0.28 -14.14 -4.38
N PRO A 112 -0.11 -14.58 -3.12
CA PRO A 112 -1.23 -14.62 -2.16
C PRO A 112 -1.90 -13.28 -1.92
N THR A 113 -1.12 -12.19 -1.80
CA THR A 113 -1.65 -10.84 -1.58
C THR A 113 -2.37 -10.31 -2.81
N ALA A 114 -1.79 -10.48 -4.00
CA ALA A 114 -2.42 -10.11 -5.26
C ALA A 114 -3.76 -10.84 -5.47
N SER A 115 -3.81 -12.15 -5.17
CA SER A 115 -5.02 -12.95 -5.27
C SER A 115 -6.12 -12.46 -4.32
N ALA A 116 -5.79 -12.17 -3.06
CA ALA A 116 -6.74 -11.65 -2.08
C ALA A 116 -7.32 -10.29 -2.48
N LEU A 117 -6.46 -9.38 -2.94
CA LEU A 117 -6.85 -8.05 -3.41
C LEU A 117 -7.74 -8.13 -4.65
N ASN A 118 -7.33 -8.90 -5.67
CA ASN A 118 -8.10 -9.05 -6.91
C ASN A 118 -9.48 -9.66 -6.66
N ARG A 119 -9.59 -10.65 -5.75
CA ARG A 119 -10.87 -11.23 -5.36
C ARG A 119 -11.79 -10.20 -4.71
N LEU A 120 -11.26 -9.39 -3.78
CA LEU A 120 -12.00 -8.32 -3.12
C LEU A 120 -12.50 -7.27 -4.13
N LEU A 121 -11.63 -6.83 -5.04
CA LEU A 121 -11.99 -5.85 -6.06
C LEU A 121 -13.03 -6.39 -7.04
N GLY A 122 -12.87 -7.64 -7.50
CA GLY A 122 -13.80 -8.28 -8.41
C GLY A 122 -15.20 -8.39 -7.83
N ILE A 123 -15.33 -8.88 -6.59
CA ILE A 123 -16.66 -8.99 -5.95
C ILE A 123 -17.27 -7.62 -5.66
N THR A 124 -16.46 -6.64 -5.26
CA THR A 124 -16.94 -5.26 -4.99
C THR A 124 -17.44 -4.61 -6.26
N MET A 125 -16.71 -4.76 -7.37
CA MET A 125 -17.11 -4.26 -8.67
C MET A 125 -18.43 -4.88 -9.12
N MET A 126 -18.61 -6.19 -8.96
CA MET A 126 -19.87 -6.86 -9.31
C MET A 126 -21.05 -6.41 -8.43
N ALA A 127 -20.83 -6.23 -7.13
CA ALA A 127 -21.92 -5.94 -6.18
C ALA A 127 -22.41 -4.48 -6.22
N PHE A 128 -21.53 -3.52 -6.51
CA PHE A 128 -21.88 -2.10 -6.50
C PHE A 128 -21.90 -1.45 -7.89
N ILE A 129 -21.15 -2.00 -8.86
CA ILE A 129 -20.93 -1.50 -10.23
C ILE A 129 -20.22 -0.13 -10.23
N THR A 130 -20.81 0.88 -9.61
CA THR A 130 -20.28 2.24 -9.45
C THR A 130 -20.36 2.68 -7.98
N ASP A 131 -19.88 3.90 -7.69
CA ASP A 131 -20.08 4.55 -6.40
C ASP A 131 -19.58 3.72 -5.21
N TRP A 132 -18.37 3.16 -5.35
CA TRP A 132 -17.65 2.48 -4.28
C TRP A 132 -16.20 2.99 -4.21
N ARG A 133 -15.60 2.87 -3.04
CA ARG A 133 -14.17 3.11 -2.81
C ARG A 133 -13.65 2.13 -1.78
N ILE A 134 -12.45 1.62 -1.99
CA ILE A 134 -11.69 0.88 -0.98
C ILE A 134 -10.43 1.67 -0.69
N ALA A 135 -10.36 2.28 0.49
CA ALA A 135 -9.16 2.94 0.97
C ALA A 135 -8.40 1.99 1.90
N MET A 136 -7.10 1.83 1.68
CA MET A 136 -6.19 1.00 2.47
C MET A 136 -5.05 1.90 2.97
N ILE A 137 -4.91 1.98 4.29
CA ILE A 137 -3.94 2.84 4.96
C ILE A 137 -2.94 1.95 5.69
N TYR A 138 -1.66 2.12 5.36
CA TYR A 138 -0.55 1.51 6.09
C TYR A 138 0.14 2.56 6.98
N GLN A 139 0.28 2.22 8.26
CA GLN A 139 1.02 3.00 9.24
C GLN A 139 1.90 2.05 10.09
N PRO A 140 3.19 2.36 10.31
CA PRO A 140 4.11 1.50 11.05
C PRO A 140 3.96 1.69 12.55
N VAL A 141 2.76 1.40 13.08
CA VAL A 141 2.45 1.46 14.51
C VAL A 141 3.01 0.26 15.28
N ASP A 142 3.18 0.44 16.59
CA ASP A 142 3.76 -0.58 17.50
C ASP A 142 2.93 -1.86 17.54
N ASN A 143 1.61 -1.73 17.65
CA ASN A 143 0.72 -2.89 17.62
C ASN A 143 0.54 -3.37 16.18
N PRO A 144 1.07 -4.55 15.80
CA PRO A 144 1.01 -5.04 14.44
C PRO A 144 -0.43 -5.14 13.92
N ASP A 145 -1.41 -5.49 14.75
CA ASP A 145 -2.80 -5.69 14.32
C ASP A 145 -3.48 -4.44 13.73
N TYR A 146 -2.91 -3.26 13.97
CA TYR A 146 -3.42 -1.98 13.48
C TYR A 146 -2.60 -1.37 12.34
N ARG A 147 -1.59 -2.09 11.82
CA ARG A 147 -0.69 -1.55 10.78
C ARG A 147 -1.38 -1.28 9.46
N VAL A 148 -2.39 -2.08 9.10
CA VAL A 148 -3.17 -1.88 7.90
C VAL A 148 -4.64 -1.74 8.26
N ARG A 149 -5.21 -0.57 7.96
CA ARG A 149 -6.65 -0.32 8.02
C ARG A 149 -7.21 -0.30 6.61
N ALA A 150 -8.37 -0.91 6.40
CA ALA A 150 -9.14 -0.72 5.18
C ALA A 150 -10.56 -0.28 5.45
N THR A 151 -11.06 0.59 4.60
CA THR A 151 -12.44 1.04 4.59
C THR A 151 -13.02 0.84 3.20
N LEU A 152 -14.09 0.04 3.11
CA LEU A 152 -14.97 0.03 1.96
C LEU A 152 -16.10 1.03 2.24
N SER A 153 -16.27 2.01 1.36
CA SER A 153 -17.46 2.85 1.32
C SER A 153 -18.18 2.68 -0.01
N ALA A 154 -19.50 2.60 0.00
CA ALA A 154 -20.30 2.51 -1.22
C ALA A 154 -21.65 3.21 -1.07
N ARG A 155 -22.31 3.48 -2.20
CA ARG A 155 -23.65 4.11 -2.27
C ARG A 155 -23.68 5.44 -1.51
N ARG A 156 -22.80 6.37 -1.89
CA ARG A 156 -22.63 7.69 -1.24
C ARG A 156 -22.46 7.57 0.28
N ASP A 157 -21.57 6.68 0.70
CA ASP A 157 -21.22 6.40 2.11
C ASP A 157 -22.36 5.82 2.97
N THR A 158 -23.49 5.38 2.38
CA THR A 158 -24.54 4.66 3.15
C THR A 158 -24.13 3.24 3.53
N VAL A 159 -23.18 2.66 2.80
CA VAL A 159 -22.59 1.36 3.10
C VAL A 159 -21.14 1.60 3.46
N GLN A 160 -20.78 1.28 4.70
CA GLN A 160 -19.41 1.42 5.18
C GLN A 160 -18.99 0.19 5.98
N PHE A 161 -17.82 -0.34 5.66
CA PHE A 161 -17.17 -1.40 6.40
C PHE A 161 -15.74 -0.99 6.68
N GLU A 162 -15.31 -1.13 7.93
CA GLU A 162 -13.94 -0.82 8.34
C GLU A 162 -13.35 -2.03 9.05
N VAL A 163 -12.11 -2.35 8.69
CA VAL A 163 -11.35 -3.47 9.28
C VAL A 163 -9.89 -3.06 9.48
N HIS A 164 -9.22 -3.73 10.43
CA HIS A 164 -7.78 -3.60 10.67
C HIS A 164 -7.14 -4.98 10.68
N ALA A 165 -5.89 -5.08 10.23
CA ALA A 165 -5.10 -6.30 10.30
C ALA A 165 -3.58 -6.00 10.22
N PRO A 166 -2.73 -7.01 10.53
CA PRO A 166 -1.28 -6.90 10.41
C PRO A 166 -0.74 -6.67 9.00
N SER A 167 -1.47 -7.11 7.97
CA SER A 167 -0.99 -7.14 6.60
C SER A 167 -2.08 -6.79 5.60
N LEU A 168 -1.67 -6.28 4.43
CA LEU A 168 -2.57 -5.97 3.32
C LEU A 168 -3.44 -7.17 2.93
N ARG A 169 -2.84 -8.37 2.92
CA ARG A 169 -3.53 -9.62 2.62
C ARG A 169 -4.63 -9.91 3.63
N ASP A 170 -4.31 -9.87 4.93
CA ASP A 170 -5.26 -10.17 5.99
C ASP A 170 -6.40 -9.15 6.00
N THR A 171 -6.07 -7.87 5.81
CA THR A 171 -7.06 -6.80 5.67
C THR A 171 -8.01 -7.07 4.50
N CYS A 172 -7.52 -7.47 3.33
CA CYS A 172 -8.37 -7.82 2.18
C CYS A 172 -9.30 -9.00 2.49
N GLN A 173 -8.78 -10.04 3.16
CA GLN A 173 -9.56 -11.23 3.51
C GLN A 173 -10.62 -10.93 4.56
N ILE A 174 -10.30 -10.16 5.60
CA ILE A 174 -11.25 -9.77 6.65
C ILE A 174 -12.31 -8.84 6.06
N LEU A 175 -11.93 -7.88 5.22
CA LEU A 175 -12.88 -6.99 4.57
C LEU A 175 -13.85 -7.79 3.70
N TYR A 176 -13.34 -8.71 2.87
CA TYR A 176 -14.17 -9.62 2.06
C TYR A 176 -15.16 -10.44 2.89
N ARG A 177 -14.72 -10.99 4.03
CA ARG A 177 -15.61 -11.75 4.93
C ARG A 177 -16.66 -10.88 5.59
N SER A 178 -16.26 -9.68 6.04
CA SER A 178 -17.14 -8.72 6.71
C SER A 178 -18.25 -8.20 5.78
N THR A 179 -17.96 -8.13 4.48
CA THR A 179 -18.90 -7.68 3.44
C THR A 179 -19.69 -8.81 2.79
N ALA A 180 -19.38 -10.08 3.09
CA ALA A 180 -19.96 -11.24 2.41
C ALA A 180 -21.49 -11.31 2.48
N SER A 181 -22.08 -11.02 3.64
CA SER A 181 -23.55 -10.98 3.82
C SER A 181 -24.22 -9.85 3.04
N TYR A 182 -23.48 -8.79 2.73
CA TYR A 182 -23.96 -7.71 1.89
C TYR A 182 -23.90 -8.13 0.42
N TYR A 183 -22.79 -8.72 -0.03
CA TYR A 183 -22.66 -9.21 -1.40
C TYR A 183 -23.72 -10.25 -1.76
N ALA A 184 -24.01 -11.19 -0.85
CA ALA A 184 -25.03 -12.22 -1.06
C ALA A 184 -26.45 -11.66 -1.25
N ARG A 185 -26.73 -10.43 -0.82
CA ARG A 185 -28.04 -9.76 -1.00
C ARG A 185 -28.14 -8.94 -2.29
N GLN A 186 -27.04 -8.78 -3.02
CA GLN A 186 -26.98 -8.00 -4.26
C GLN A 186 -26.90 -8.86 -5.52
N GLN A 187 -26.77 -10.18 -5.36
CA GLN A 187 -26.84 -11.19 -6.43
C GLN A 187 -28.26 -11.70 -6.58
#